data_AF-A0A7W8CW03-F1
#
_entry.id   AF-A0A7W8CW03-F1
#
_cell.length_a   1.000
_cell.length_b   1.000
_cell.length_c   1.000
_cell.angle_alpha   90.00
_cell.angle_beta   90.00
_cell.angle_gamma   90.00
#
_symmetry.space_group_name_H-M   'P 1'
#
loop_
_entity.id
_entity.type
_entity.pdbx_description
1 polymer ?
#
loop_
_entity_poly.entity_id
_entity_poly.type
_entity_poly.pdbx_seq_one_letter_code
_entity_poly.pdbx_strand_id
1 'polypeptide(L)'
;MGEFPERLYDPIEQKLIPHDPKYLSINQIPHEFHPEKKEETMLGGAVTKHYLADSLPNPVEQQMLWEYLGYCMTADTKMQKFLMLIGEGGTGKSVVIHLFQKVIGMKNCSCISLQDLNRRFYATGLFGKLLNACGDIPCKALDSIDVLKKAVGEDSLIFEKKCQDALQFTSHAKLLFSSNGMPDNVEEKETGSGD
;
A
#
# COMPACT_ATOMS: atom_id res chain seq x y z
N MET A 1 -4.90 -3.86 26.28
CA MET A 1 -5.89 -4.64 25.51
C MET A 1 -6.67 -3.59 24.71
N GLY A 2 -6.44 -3.50 23.40
CA GLY A 2 -7.05 -2.44 22.59
C GLY A 2 -8.52 -2.76 22.34
N GLU A 3 -9.41 -1.80 22.56
CA GLU A 3 -10.81 -1.91 22.16
C GLU A 3 -10.87 -2.24 20.67
N PHE A 4 -11.54 -3.33 20.31
CA PHE A 4 -11.86 -3.60 18.92
C PHE A 4 -12.90 -2.56 18.50
N PRO A 5 -12.72 -1.85 17.37
CA PRO A 5 -13.77 -1.03 16.79
C PRO A 5 -15.00 -1.91 16.61
N GLU A 6 -16.14 -1.46 17.10
CA GLU A 6 -17.37 -2.26 17.10
C GLU A 6 -17.94 -2.51 15.69
N ARG A 7 -17.34 -1.93 14.65
CA ARG A 7 -17.87 -1.91 13.29
C ARG A 7 -16.79 -2.22 12.24
N LEU A 8 -17.19 -2.98 11.24
CA LEU A 8 -16.45 -3.26 10.01
C LEU A 8 -17.19 -2.55 8.86
N TYR A 9 -16.46 -1.88 7.99
CA TYR A 9 -17.03 -1.34 6.75
C TYR A 9 -16.87 -2.35 5.61
N ASP A 10 -17.99 -2.75 5.00
CA ASP A 10 -18.01 -3.54 3.77
C ASP A 10 -17.98 -2.59 2.56
N PRO A 11 -16.88 -2.53 1.79
CA PRO A 11 -16.76 -1.62 0.66
C PRO A 11 -17.59 -2.05 -0.57
N ILE A 12 -18.04 -3.31 -0.65
CA ILE A 12 -18.87 -3.82 -1.74
C ILE A 12 -20.33 -3.43 -1.50
N GLU A 13 -20.83 -3.74 -0.30
CA GLU A 13 -22.21 -3.42 0.10
C GLU A 13 -22.37 -1.97 0.56
N GLN A 14 -21.27 -1.26 0.78
CA GLN A 14 -21.19 0.11 1.32
C GLN A 14 -21.92 0.26 2.66
N LYS A 15 -21.72 -0.70 3.58
CA LYS A 15 -22.41 -0.76 4.87
C LYS A 15 -21.43 -0.90 6.03
N LEU A 16 -21.74 -0.22 7.13
CA LEU A 16 -21.12 -0.49 8.43
C LEU A 16 -21.87 -1.64 9.10
N ILE A 17 -21.19 -2.77 9.29
CA ILE A 17 -21.73 -3.95 9.97
C ILE A 17 -21.02 -4.15 11.31
N PRO A 18 -21.65 -4.81 12.30
CA PRO A 18 -20.97 -5.15 13.55
C PRO A 18 -19.72 -5.98 13.30
N HIS A 19 -18.63 -5.69 14.01
CA HIS A 19 -17.42 -6.50 13.94
C HIS A 19 -17.71 -7.92 14.45
N ASP A 20 -17.27 -8.93 13.70
CA ASP A 20 -17.47 -10.34 14.01
C ASP A 20 -16.15 -11.10 13.76
N PRO A 21 -15.64 -11.88 14.72
CA PRO A 21 -14.43 -12.69 14.53
C PRO A 21 -14.44 -13.58 13.28
N LYS A 22 -15.62 -13.96 12.76
CA LYS A 22 -15.75 -14.75 11.53
C LYS A 22 -15.15 -14.07 10.29
N TYR A 23 -15.04 -12.74 10.30
CA TYR A 23 -14.43 -12.00 9.19
C TYR A 23 -12.90 -12.12 9.18
N LEU A 24 -12.29 -12.64 10.26
CA LEU A 24 -10.84 -12.81 10.41
C LEU A 24 -10.05 -11.53 10.09
N SER A 25 -10.66 -10.36 10.28
CA SER A 25 -10.03 -9.07 10.02
C SER A 25 -9.06 -8.72 11.13
N ILE A 26 -7.76 -8.88 10.85
CA ILE A 26 -6.68 -8.54 11.77
C ILE A 26 -6.19 -7.09 11.63
N ASN A 27 -6.62 -6.41 10.56
CA ASN A 27 -6.21 -5.05 10.25
C ASN A 27 -7.36 -4.06 10.52
N GLN A 28 -7.02 -2.91 11.09
CA GLN A 28 -7.96 -1.84 11.39
C GLN A 28 -7.37 -0.50 10.97
N ILE A 29 -8.10 0.25 10.16
CA ILE A 29 -7.75 1.62 9.81
C ILE A 29 -8.05 2.50 11.04
N PRO A 30 -7.08 3.25 11.59
CA PRO A 30 -7.21 3.89 12.90
C PRO A 30 -7.97 5.23 12.82
N HIS A 31 -9.02 5.30 12.01
CA HIS A 31 -9.83 6.49 11.78
C HIS A 31 -11.31 6.12 11.86
N GLU A 32 -12.12 6.96 12.51
CA GLU A 32 -13.57 6.80 12.48
C GLU A 32 -14.09 7.06 11.06
N PHE A 33 -14.98 6.19 10.60
CA PHE A 33 -15.59 6.32 9.29
C PHE A 33 -17.08 6.65 9.42
N HIS A 34 -17.44 7.85 8.97
CA HIS A 34 -18.80 8.41 9.03
C HIS A 34 -19.33 8.63 7.61
N PRO A 35 -19.81 7.57 6.91
CA PRO A 35 -20.25 7.68 5.52
C PRO A 35 -21.42 8.66 5.32
N GLU A 36 -22.25 8.85 6.35
CA GLU A 36 -23.34 9.82 6.37
C GLU A 36 -22.86 11.28 6.33
N LYS A 37 -21.60 11.54 6.72
CA LYS A 37 -20.96 12.86 6.69
C LYS A 37 -20.04 13.05 5.48
N LYS A 38 -20.26 12.28 4.41
CA LYS A 38 -19.42 12.33 3.20
C LYS A 38 -19.32 13.74 2.64
N GLU A 39 -20.43 14.44 2.45
CA GLU A 39 -20.44 15.79 1.87
C GLU A 39 -19.63 16.79 2.70
N GLU A 40 -19.80 16.77 4.03
CA GLU A 40 -19.03 17.60 4.96
C GLU A 40 -17.54 17.28 4.92
N THR A 41 -17.19 15.99 4.95
CA THR A 41 -15.79 15.54 4.91
C THR A 41 -15.11 15.97 3.60
N MET A 42 -15.84 15.99 2.49
CA MET A 42 -15.35 16.40 1.17
C MET A 42 -15.05 17.91 1.07
N LEU A 43 -15.62 18.74 1.95
CA LEU A 43 -15.25 20.17 2.06
C LEU A 43 -13.85 20.35 2.64
N GLY A 44 -13.35 19.37 3.39
CA GLY A 44 -12.00 19.36 3.93
C GLY A 44 -10.90 19.06 2.89
N GLY A 45 -9.69 18.84 3.40
CA GLY A 45 -8.56 18.38 2.60
C GLY A 45 -7.98 19.41 1.63
N ALA A 46 -8.30 20.70 1.77
CA ALA A 46 -7.81 21.76 0.88
C ALA A 46 -6.28 21.76 0.73
N VAL A 47 -5.55 21.55 1.83
CA VAL A 47 -4.07 21.47 1.82
C VAL A 47 -3.59 20.27 1.01
N THR A 48 -4.18 19.09 1.21
CA THR A 48 -3.82 17.88 0.46
C THR A 48 -4.16 18.01 -1.02
N LYS A 49 -5.33 18.57 -1.36
CA LYS A 49 -5.75 18.84 -2.73
C LYS A 49 -4.80 19.82 -3.43
N HIS A 50 -4.42 20.89 -2.74
CA HIS A 50 -3.46 21.86 -3.27
C HIS A 50 -2.07 21.23 -3.49
N TYR A 51 -1.58 20.45 -2.52
CA TYR A 51 -0.34 19.70 -2.64
C TYR A 51 -0.35 18.76 -3.85
N LEU A 52 -1.42 17.98 -4.05
CA LEU A 52 -1.53 17.08 -5.20
C LEU A 52 -1.66 17.84 -6.52
N ALA A 53 -2.39 18.95 -6.57
CA ALA A 53 -2.48 19.78 -7.77
C ALA A 53 -1.12 20.37 -8.19
N ASP A 54 -0.23 20.62 -7.23
CA ASP A 54 1.12 21.13 -7.47
C ASP A 54 2.11 20.00 -7.83
N SER A 55 2.17 18.95 -7.01
CA SER A 55 3.16 17.87 -7.15
C SER A 55 2.77 16.78 -8.16
N LEU A 56 1.48 16.64 -8.47
CA LEU A 56 0.93 15.62 -9.36
C LEU A 56 -0.23 16.23 -10.20
N PRO A 57 0.04 17.22 -11.08
CA PRO A 57 -0.99 18.03 -11.71
C PRO A 57 -1.93 17.25 -12.63
N ASN A 58 -1.53 16.06 -13.09
CA ASN A 58 -2.34 15.19 -13.94
C ASN A 58 -3.52 14.59 -13.13
N PRO A 59 -4.79 14.91 -13.46
CA PRO A 59 -5.95 14.40 -12.74
C PRO A 59 -6.11 12.88 -12.80
N VAL A 60 -5.66 12.24 -13.88
CA VAL A 60 -5.71 10.77 -14.02
C VAL A 60 -4.75 10.10 -13.04
N GLU A 61 -3.56 10.65 -12.88
CA GLU A 61 -2.58 10.16 -11.90
C GLU A 61 -3.07 10.40 -10.46
N GLN A 62 -3.70 11.55 -10.18
CA GLN A 62 -4.33 11.80 -8.88
C GLN A 62 -5.44 10.80 -8.59
N GLN A 63 -6.29 10.49 -9.56
CA GLN A 63 -7.34 9.48 -9.41
C GLN A 63 -6.74 8.12 -9.11
N MET A 64 -5.75 7.67 -9.88
CA MET A 64 -5.04 6.40 -9.66
C MET A 64 -4.41 6.35 -8.26
N LEU A 65 -3.84 7.46 -7.78
CA LEU A 65 -3.28 7.55 -6.43
C LEU A 65 -4.35 7.33 -5.36
N TRP A 66 -5.53 7.94 -5.50
CA TRP A 66 -6.66 7.76 -4.57
C TRP A 66 -7.23 6.35 -4.61
N GLU A 67 -7.39 5.77 -5.80
CA GLU A 67 -7.82 4.38 -5.98
C GLU A 67 -6.83 3.40 -5.35
N TYR A 68 -5.53 3.62 -5.54
CA TYR A 68 -4.48 2.81 -4.94
C TYR A 68 -4.47 2.94 -3.40
N LEU A 69 -4.70 4.15 -2.87
CA LEU A 69 -4.85 4.36 -1.42
C LEU A 69 -6.07 3.59 -0.87
N GLY A 70 -7.21 3.65 -1.55
CA GLY A 70 -8.40 2.89 -1.18
C GLY A 70 -8.15 1.37 -1.21
N TYR A 71 -7.46 0.90 -2.24
CA TYR A 71 -7.05 -0.50 -2.35
C TYR A 71 -6.17 -0.93 -1.17
N CYS A 72 -5.22 -0.08 -0.76
CA CYS A 72 -4.36 -0.29 0.41
C CYS A 72 -5.13 -0.42 1.74
N MET A 73 -6.39 0.00 1.83
CA MET A 73 -7.21 -0.17 3.04
C MET A 73 -7.81 -1.56 3.18
N THR A 74 -7.74 -2.39 2.13
CA THR A 74 -8.35 -3.73 2.09
C THR A 74 -7.30 -4.83 2.21
N ALA A 75 -7.72 -6.07 2.47
CA ALA A 75 -6.85 -7.24 2.32
C ALA A 75 -6.90 -7.86 0.91
N ASP A 76 -7.59 -7.24 -0.04
CA ASP A 76 -7.67 -7.73 -1.42
C ASP A 76 -6.31 -7.59 -2.12
N THR A 77 -5.96 -8.60 -2.92
CA THR A 77 -4.72 -8.70 -3.69
C THR A 77 -4.96 -9.00 -5.17
N LYS A 78 -6.22 -9.10 -5.62
CA LYS A 78 -6.58 -9.52 -6.99
C LYS A 78 -5.92 -8.70 -8.10
N MET A 79 -5.57 -7.43 -7.84
CA MET A 79 -4.91 -6.61 -8.86
C MET A 79 -3.46 -7.03 -9.11
N GLN A 80 -2.78 -7.60 -8.11
CA GLN A 80 -1.36 -8.01 -8.20
C GLN A 80 -0.46 -6.87 -8.74
N LYS A 81 -0.74 -5.62 -8.35
CA LYS A 81 0.00 -4.41 -8.75
C LYS A 81 0.66 -3.72 -7.55
N PHE A 82 1.81 -3.12 -7.79
CA PHE A 82 2.47 -2.19 -6.88
C PHE A 82 2.50 -0.78 -7.47
N LEU A 83 2.67 0.24 -6.63
CA LEU A 83 2.82 1.63 -7.06
C LEU A 83 4.26 2.10 -6.88
N MET A 84 4.83 2.70 -7.92
CA MET A 84 6.13 3.37 -7.84
C MET A 84 5.95 4.86 -8.16
N LEU A 85 6.40 5.71 -7.23
CA LEU A 85 6.49 7.15 -7.43
C LEU A 85 7.87 7.47 -8.01
N ILE A 86 7.90 7.99 -9.24
CA ILE A 86 9.15 8.35 -9.93
C ILE A 86 9.23 9.87 -10.05
N GLY A 87 10.41 10.42 -9.79
CA GLY A 87 10.70 11.83 -10.06
C GLY A 87 11.94 12.29 -9.30
N GLU A 88 12.47 13.44 -9.64
CA GLU A 88 13.69 13.97 -9.01
C GLU A 88 13.51 14.23 -7.50
N GLY A 89 14.63 14.45 -6.80
CA GLY A 89 14.59 14.84 -5.39
C GLY A 89 13.77 16.12 -5.18
N GLY A 90 13.00 16.19 -4.11
CA GLY A 90 12.21 17.38 -3.77
C GLY A 90 10.82 17.47 -4.39
N THR A 91 10.38 16.49 -5.19
CA THR A 91 9.02 16.47 -5.80
C THR A 91 7.89 16.03 -4.85
N GLY A 92 8.15 15.96 -3.55
CA GLY A 92 7.13 15.61 -2.57
C GLY A 92 6.75 14.12 -2.47
N LYS A 93 7.40 13.19 -3.18
CA LYS A 93 7.12 11.74 -3.08
C LYS A 93 7.03 11.22 -1.65
N SER A 94 7.91 11.70 -0.77
CA SER A 94 7.89 11.33 0.66
C SER A 94 6.62 11.82 1.36
N VAL A 95 6.03 12.95 0.95
CA VAL A 95 4.74 13.45 1.46
C VAL A 95 3.61 12.50 1.08
N VAL A 96 3.59 11.98 -0.16
CA VAL A 96 2.62 10.95 -0.57
C VAL A 96 2.78 9.67 0.25
N ILE A 97 4.01 9.18 0.44
CA ILE A 97 4.27 8.01 1.28
C ILE A 97 3.76 8.23 2.71
N HIS A 98 4.04 9.40 3.31
CA HIS A 98 3.55 9.74 4.64
C HIS A 98 2.02 9.86 4.69
N LEU A 99 1.37 10.37 3.65
CA LEU A 99 -0.09 10.41 3.54
C LEU A 99 -0.65 8.99 3.60
N PHE A 100 -0.11 8.07 2.81
CA PHE A 100 -0.51 6.65 2.81
C PHE A 100 -0.33 6.03 4.20
N GLN A 101 0.86 6.16 4.78
CA GLN A 101 1.17 5.61 6.11
C GLN A 101 0.26 6.17 7.21
N LYS A 102 -0.10 7.46 7.15
CA LYS A 102 -0.98 8.11 8.12
C LYS A 102 -2.42 7.67 7.98
N VAL A 103 -2.91 7.53 6.75
CA VAL A 103 -4.26 7.06 6.47
C VAL A 103 -4.40 5.58 6.82
N ILE A 104 -3.47 4.73 6.38
CA ILE A 104 -3.49 3.28 6.65
C ILE A 104 -3.18 2.95 8.11
N GLY A 105 -2.40 3.80 8.78
CA GLY A 105 -1.98 3.65 10.16
C GLY A 105 -0.72 2.80 10.29
N MET A 106 0.28 3.31 11.00
CA MET A 106 1.62 2.70 11.11
C MET A 106 1.63 1.24 11.59
N LYS A 107 0.62 0.80 12.38
CA LYS A 107 0.49 -0.60 12.80
C LYS A 107 0.29 -1.56 11.62
N ASN A 108 -0.40 -1.09 10.58
CA ASN A 108 -0.66 -1.84 9.35
C ASN A 108 0.45 -1.67 8.30
N CYS A 109 1.51 -0.92 8.61
CA CYS A 109 2.59 -0.63 7.67
C CYS A 109 3.87 -1.45 7.94
N SER A 110 4.65 -1.66 6.88
CA SER A 110 6.07 -2.05 6.89
C SER A 110 6.88 -1.11 5.96
N CYS A 111 8.21 -1.17 6.05
CA CYS A 111 9.13 -0.31 5.29
C CYS A 111 10.29 -1.10 4.68
N ILE A 112 9.99 -2.24 4.06
CA ILE A 112 10.99 -3.10 3.40
C ILE A 112 11.27 -2.52 2.01
N SER A 113 12.54 -2.32 1.68
CA SER A 113 12.93 -1.84 0.35
C SER A 113 12.69 -2.92 -0.72
N LEU A 114 12.58 -2.50 -1.98
CA LEU A 114 12.38 -3.42 -3.09
C LEU A 114 13.53 -4.44 -3.20
N GLN A 115 14.76 -4.01 -2.91
CA GLN A 115 15.95 -4.86 -2.90
C GLN A 115 15.96 -5.81 -1.70
N ASP A 116 15.52 -5.34 -0.53
CA ASP A 116 15.47 -6.15 0.67
C ASP A 116 14.40 -7.26 0.61
N LEU A 117 13.36 -7.12 -0.21
CA LEU A 117 12.37 -8.20 -0.40
C LEU A 117 13.02 -9.52 -0.82
N ASN A 118 14.09 -9.48 -1.60
CA ASN A 118 14.85 -10.67 -2.02
C ASN A 118 15.76 -11.25 -0.92
N ARG A 119 15.91 -10.57 0.22
CA ARG A 119 16.74 -11.05 1.33
C ARG A 119 15.94 -11.97 2.25
N ARG A 120 16.57 -13.07 2.66
CA ARG A 120 16.01 -14.00 3.65
C ARG A 120 15.56 -13.24 4.91
N PHE A 121 14.40 -13.62 5.46
CA PHE A 121 13.73 -13.01 6.61
C PHE A 121 13.06 -11.64 6.38
N TYR A 122 13.39 -10.88 5.34
CA TYR A 122 12.81 -9.54 5.17
C TYR A 122 11.36 -9.59 4.73
N ALA A 123 11.02 -10.46 3.77
CA ALA A 123 9.65 -10.63 3.29
C ALA A 123 8.66 -11.03 4.41
N THR A 124 9.14 -11.68 5.48
CA THR A 124 8.36 -11.99 6.69
C THR A 124 7.76 -10.73 7.34
N GLY A 125 8.37 -9.55 7.16
CA GLY A 125 7.83 -8.29 7.67
C GLY A 125 6.54 -7.81 6.97
N LEU A 126 6.16 -8.40 5.83
CA LEU A 126 4.87 -8.17 5.17
C LEU A 126 3.71 -8.89 5.87
N PHE A 127 4.00 -9.86 6.72
CA PHE A 127 2.98 -10.68 7.37
C PHE A 127 2.00 -9.82 8.18
N GLY A 128 0.71 -9.91 7.84
CA GLY A 128 -0.36 -9.18 8.52
C GLY A 128 -0.37 -7.67 8.25
N LYS A 129 0.35 -7.18 7.22
CA LYS A 129 0.40 -5.76 6.85
C LYS A 129 -0.53 -5.45 5.69
N LEU A 130 -1.09 -4.24 5.68
CA LEU A 130 -1.88 -3.72 4.56
C LEU A 130 -1.02 -2.95 3.54
N LEU A 131 0.05 -2.31 4.00
CA LEU A 131 0.92 -1.46 3.19
C LEU A 131 2.38 -1.72 3.51
N ASN A 132 3.21 -1.93 2.49
CA ASN A 132 4.64 -1.75 2.58
C ASN A 132 5.03 -0.47 1.84
N ALA A 133 5.52 0.53 2.55
CA ALA A 133 5.90 1.80 1.95
C ALA A 133 7.38 2.10 2.24
N CYS A 134 8.19 2.20 1.19
CA CYS A 134 9.62 2.47 1.30
C CYS A 134 10.03 3.55 0.30
N GLY A 135 10.51 4.68 0.83
CA GLY A 135 10.93 5.81 0.01
C GLY A 135 12.39 5.73 -0.43
N ASP A 136 12.67 6.37 -1.54
CA ASP A 136 13.99 6.64 -2.12
C ASP A 136 14.83 5.36 -2.32
N ILE A 137 14.20 4.35 -2.93
CA ILE A 137 14.88 3.12 -3.31
C ILE A 137 15.89 3.39 -4.46
N PRO A 138 17.01 2.65 -4.53
CA PRO A 138 17.94 2.77 -5.64
C PRO A 138 17.31 2.35 -6.98
N CYS A 139 17.64 3.09 -8.05
CA CYS A 139 17.39 2.69 -9.45
C CYS A 139 18.40 1.60 -9.87
N LYS A 140 18.39 0.46 -9.18
CA LYS A 140 19.24 -0.69 -9.50
C LYS A 140 18.37 -1.87 -9.86
N ALA A 141 18.77 -2.61 -10.88
CA ALA A 141 18.15 -3.88 -11.25
C ALA A 141 17.99 -4.79 -10.01
N LEU A 142 16.85 -5.45 -9.93
CA LEU A 142 16.58 -6.45 -8.89
C LEU A 142 17.29 -7.76 -9.22
N ASP A 143 17.84 -8.42 -8.19
CA ASP A 143 18.46 -9.74 -8.36
C ASP A 143 17.45 -10.78 -8.88
N SER A 144 16.19 -10.66 -8.45
CA SER A 144 15.06 -11.44 -8.99
C SER A 144 13.75 -10.66 -8.87
N ILE A 145 12.91 -10.77 -9.89
CA ILE A 145 11.54 -10.23 -9.91
C ILE A 145 10.53 -11.25 -9.34
N ASP A 146 10.92 -12.50 -9.14
CA ASP A 146 10.00 -13.56 -8.70
C ASP A 146 9.49 -13.26 -7.29
N VAL A 147 10.35 -12.78 -6.39
CA VAL A 147 9.92 -12.44 -5.02
C VAL A 147 8.99 -11.23 -5.01
N LEU A 148 9.16 -10.29 -5.95
CA LEU A 148 8.24 -9.16 -6.12
C LEU A 148 6.85 -9.66 -6.52
N LYS A 149 6.78 -10.57 -7.50
CA LYS A 149 5.53 -11.24 -7.92
C LYS A 149 4.83 -11.95 -6.75
N LYS A 150 5.58 -12.70 -5.95
CA LYS A 150 5.04 -13.32 -4.72
C LYS A 150 4.55 -12.27 -3.72
N ALA A 151 5.29 -11.18 -3.54
CA ALA A 151 4.98 -10.13 -2.57
C ALA A 151 3.73 -9.31 -2.91
N VAL A 152 3.38 -9.15 -4.20
CA VAL A 152 2.12 -8.52 -4.63
C VAL A 152 0.91 -9.45 -4.52
N GLY A 153 1.09 -10.67 -4.02
CA GLY A 153 0.02 -11.62 -3.72
C GLY A 153 -0.24 -12.65 -4.80
N GLU A 154 0.69 -12.89 -5.73
CA GLU A 154 0.57 -13.98 -6.71
C GLU A 154 0.72 -15.38 -6.07
N ASP A 155 1.56 -15.51 -5.04
CA ASP A 155 1.91 -16.81 -4.45
C ASP A 155 2.37 -16.64 -2.98
N SER A 156 2.64 -17.76 -2.32
CA SER A 156 3.10 -17.81 -0.93
C SER A 156 4.54 -17.35 -0.78
N LEU A 157 4.75 -16.50 0.21
CA LEU A 157 6.04 -16.13 0.76
C LEU A 157 6.40 -17.05 1.93
N ILE A 158 7.69 -17.11 2.22
CA ILE A 158 8.20 -17.83 3.39
C ILE A 158 8.25 -16.86 4.58
N PHE A 159 7.50 -17.20 5.61
CA PHE A 159 7.62 -16.65 6.95
C PHE A 159 8.74 -17.41 7.66
N GLU A 160 9.85 -16.75 7.92
CA GLU A 160 10.98 -17.37 8.59
C GLU A 160 11.46 -16.48 9.73
N LYS A 161 11.64 -17.08 10.91
CA LYS A 161 12.29 -16.44 12.06
C LYS A 161 13.56 -17.20 12.37
N LYS A 162 14.59 -16.48 12.85
CA LYS A 162 15.84 -17.11 13.28
C LYS A 162 15.54 -18.23 14.28
N CYS A 163 16.09 -19.42 14.01
CA CYS A 163 15.98 -20.60 14.86
C CYS A 163 14.54 -21.15 15.02
N GLN A 164 13.63 -20.88 14.07
CA GLN A 164 12.28 -21.45 14.05
C GLN A 164 11.98 -22.10 12.69
N ASP A 165 11.03 -23.02 12.68
CA ASP A 165 10.55 -23.63 11.44
C ASP A 165 9.92 -22.59 10.53
N ALA A 166 10.19 -22.74 9.23
CA ALA A 166 9.62 -21.89 8.21
C ALA A 166 8.13 -22.19 8.04
N LEU A 167 7.32 -21.14 7.98
CA LEU A 167 5.89 -21.20 7.66
C LEU A 167 5.66 -20.52 6.31
N GLN A 168 4.55 -20.83 5.65
CA GLN A 168 4.14 -20.15 4.43
C GLN A 168 3.00 -19.19 4.71
N PHE A 169 2.97 -18.06 4.01
CA PHE A 169 1.86 -17.10 4.07
C PHE A 169 1.71 -16.38 2.74
N THR A 170 0.50 -15.93 2.43
CA THR A 170 0.26 -15.02 1.31
C THR A 170 0.27 -13.58 1.84
N SER A 171 1.07 -12.70 1.22
CA SER A 171 1.06 -11.29 1.55
C SER A 171 -0.20 -10.64 0.99
N HIS A 172 -0.86 -9.81 1.81
CA HIS A 172 -1.89 -8.88 1.37
C HIS A 172 -1.48 -7.41 1.46
N ALA A 173 -0.19 -7.16 1.71
CA ALA A 173 0.37 -5.83 1.74
C ALA A 173 0.49 -5.28 0.31
N LYS A 174 -0.09 -4.10 0.07
CA LYS A 174 0.15 -3.33 -1.16
C LYS A 174 1.53 -2.69 -1.06
N LEU A 175 2.29 -2.70 -2.14
CA LEU A 175 3.66 -2.20 -2.15
C LEU A 175 3.70 -0.80 -2.78
N LEU A 176 4.27 0.15 -2.04
CA LEU A 176 4.47 1.54 -2.45
C LEU A 176 5.95 1.89 -2.34
N PHE A 177 6.55 2.29 -3.44
CA PHE A 177 7.95 2.70 -3.50
C PHE A 177 8.10 4.11 -4.05
N SER A 178 9.17 4.82 -3.69
CA SER A 178 9.61 6.00 -4.44
C SER A 178 11.05 5.88 -4.90
N SER A 179 11.36 6.46 -6.05
CA SER A 179 12.70 6.46 -6.65
C SER A 179 12.89 7.68 -7.54
N ASN A 180 14.14 7.97 -7.92
CA ASN A 180 14.45 8.98 -8.94
C ASN A 180 14.28 8.45 -10.37
N GLY A 181 14.11 7.14 -10.53
CA GLY A 181 13.93 6.46 -11.81
C GLY A 181 13.44 5.03 -11.61
N MET A 182 12.96 4.39 -12.67
CA MET A 182 12.55 3.00 -12.61
C MET A 182 13.79 2.09 -12.48
N PRO A 183 13.72 0.98 -11.73
CA PRO A 183 14.74 -0.07 -11.79
C PRO A 183 14.79 -0.73 -13.18
N ASP A 184 16.00 -0.94 -13.71
CA ASP A 184 16.24 -1.34 -15.11
C ASP A 184 15.48 -2.61 -15.58
N ASN A 185 15.22 -3.57 -14.68
CA ASN A 185 14.60 -4.84 -15.02
C ASN A 185 13.14 -4.98 -14.54
N VAL A 186 12.53 -3.87 -14.09
CA VAL A 186 11.13 -3.78 -13.68
C VAL A 186 10.32 -2.92 -14.66
N GLU A 187 10.89 -2.57 -15.82
CA GLU A 187 10.14 -1.93 -16.91
C GLU A 187 8.99 -2.84 -17.38
N GLU A 188 7.76 -2.57 -16.92
CA GLU A 188 6.56 -2.92 -17.68
C GLU A 188 6.23 -1.76 -18.61
N LYS A 189 5.97 -2.11 -19.88
CA LYS A 189 5.53 -1.21 -20.96
C LYS A 189 4.53 -0.20 -20.42
N GLU A 190 4.79 1.09 -20.68
CA GLU A 190 3.81 2.15 -20.59
C GLU A 190 2.47 1.62 -21.08
N THR A 191 1.44 1.65 -20.22
CA THR A 191 0.08 1.62 -20.76
C THR A 191 -0.11 2.98 -21.38
N GLY A 192 0.39 3.13 -22.61
CA GLY A 192 0.12 4.28 -23.43
C GLY A 192 -1.39 4.37 -23.57
N SER A 193 -1.98 5.37 -22.94
CA SER A 193 -3.17 6.00 -23.51
C SER A 193 -2.68 6.74 -24.75
N GLY A 194 -2.58 6.00 -25.85
CA GLY A 194 -2.79 6.57 -27.16
C GLY A 194 -4.26 6.96 -27.22
N ASP A 195 -4.51 8.26 -27.18
CA ASP A 195 -5.37 9.02 -28.10
C ASP A 195 -5.23 10.51 -27.78
#